data_AF-A0A2U2HJD6-F1
#
_entry.id   AF-A0A2U2HJD6-F1
#
_cell.length_a   1.000
_cell.length_b   1.000
_cell.length_c   1.000
_cell.angle_alpha   90.00
_cell.angle_beta   90.00
_cell.angle_gamma   90.00
#
_symmetry.space_group_name_H-M   'P 1'
#
loop_
_entity.id
_entity.type
_entity.pdbx_description
1 polymer ?
#
loop_
_entity_poly.entity_id
_entity_poly.type
_entity_poly.pdbx_seq_one_letter_code
_entity_poly.pdbx_strand_id
1 'polypeptide(L)'
;MKLRRAVISNMVVTMVLVFAASAGAGVLSGLMRLDSIMLGVPLGLALAAGLSAALLKMHRLKARTLAKITRQFSWIALEHGCKVGGHQVDWKTLDDFAVTLRLRGFEPLGWHTPNPLPKGATWVSACFLNALKTTLIEVQRIETLPGATTGAIGGVRLTVFSVIGGTIRTVTTDHKVTPTSYLLRYPTDVFASYPGLPLPRLLDKHEALVKALCGRTDKYPSAGLTVARYVLLQRERLAQTRARVAGMSGFKIAGIIDAFESNPQSKWAPPSDVLPKLPERSFAQLDASPAVKGGPPIVAMPAP
;
A
#
# COMPACT_ATOMS: atom_id res chain seq x y z
N MET A 1 -10.70 -11.14 -12.40
CA MET A 1 -12.07 -10.79 -12.88
C MET A 1 -12.12 -9.27 -12.97
N LYS A 2 -12.34 -8.67 -14.15
CA LYS A 2 -12.33 -7.19 -14.29
C LYS A 2 -13.42 -6.56 -13.41
N LEU A 3 -13.04 -5.82 -12.36
CA LEU A 3 -13.91 -5.21 -11.36
C LEU A 3 -14.93 -4.27 -12.00
N ARG A 4 -14.55 -3.49 -13.02
CA ARG A 4 -15.50 -2.63 -13.74
C ARG A 4 -16.58 -3.44 -14.45
N ARG A 5 -16.18 -4.52 -15.15
CA ARG A 5 -17.13 -5.43 -15.83
C ARG A 5 -18.07 -6.09 -14.82
N ALA A 6 -17.55 -6.49 -13.65
CA ALA A 6 -18.36 -7.08 -12.59
C ALA A 6 -19.34 -6.09 -11.95
N VAL A 7 -19.07 -4.79 -12.02
CA VAL A 7 -20.01 -3.76 -11.52
C VAL A 7 -21.10 -3.50 -12.55
N ILE A 8 -20.73 -3.38 -13.83
CA ILE A 8 -21.70 -3.25 -14.92
C ILE A 8 -22.60 -4.48 -15.00
N SER A 9 -22.05 -5.69 -14.87
CA SER A 9 -22.84 -6.92 -14.91
C SER A 9 -23.84 -7.00 -13.76
N ASN A 10 -23.43 -6.63 -12.53
CA ASN A 10 -24.36 -6.56 -11.41
C ASN A 10 -25.45 -5.51 -11.62
N MET A 11 -25.10 -4.34 -12.16
CA MET A 11 -26.07 -3.29 -12.50
C MET A 11 -27.14 -3.85 -13.45
N VAL A 12 -26.73 -4.45 -14.56
CA VAL A 12 -27.65 -5.02 -15.57
C VAL A 12 -28.51 -6.13 -14.98
N VAL A 13 -27.93 -7.05 -14.20
CA VAL A 13 -28.70 -8.12 -13.55
C VAL A 13 -29.74 -7.56 -12.58
N THR A 14 -29.36 -6.57 -11.75
CA THR A 14 -30.32 -5.91 -10.85
C THR A 14 -31.42 -5.17 -11.62
N MET A 15 -31.10 -4.50 -12.73
CA MET A 15 -32.10 -3.87 -13.60
C MET A 15 -33.09 -4.90 -14.14
N VAL A 16 -32.59 -6.00 -14.71
CA VAL A 16 -33.44 -7.05 -15.31
C VAL A 16 -34.35 -7.69 -14.26
N LEU A 17 -33.84 -7.99 -13.07
CA LEU A 17 -34.63 -8.58 -11.98
C LEU A 17 -35.72 -7.62 -11.49
N VAL A 18 -35.40 -6.34 -11.30
CA VAL A 18 -36.39 -5.34 -10.85
C VAL A 18 -37.42 -5.06 -11.92
N PHE A 19 -37.02 -5.03 -13.19
CA PHE A 19 -37.95 -4.91 -14.32
C PHE A 19 -38.91 -6.09 -14.38
N ALA A 20 -38.39 -7.33 -14.34
CA ALA A 20 -39.21 -8.54 -14.39
C ALA A 20 -40.17 -8.63 -13.20
N ALA A 21 -39.72 -8.29 -11.98
CA ALA A 21 -40.55 -8.31 -10.79
C ALA A 21 -41.65 -7.23 -10.83
N SER A 22 -41.33 -6.01 -11.25
CA SER A 22 -42.30 -4.92 -11.35
C SER A 22 -43.32 -5.11 -12.48
N ALA A 23 -42.87 -5.59 -13.65
CA ALA A 23 -43.77 -5.95 -14.75
C ALA A 23 -44.66 -7.14 -14.39
N GLY A 24 -44.09 -8.19 -13.78
CA GLY A 24 -44.86 -9.36 -13.31
C GLY A 24 -45.91 -8.99 -12.27
N ALA A 25 -45.57 -8.15 -11.30
CA ALA A 25 -46.53 -7.63 -10.32
C ALA A 25 -47.64 -6.78 -10.96
N GLY A 26 -47.30 -5.94 -11.96
CA GLY A 26 -48.26 -5.11 -12.69
C GLY A 26 -49.25 -5.93 -13.54
N VAL A 27 -48.79 -7.03 -14.15
CA VAL A 27 -49.65 -7.96 -14.89
C VAL A 27 -50.56 -8.75 -13.94
N LEU A 28 -50.02 -9.27 -12.84
CA LEU A 28 -50.78 -10.07 -11.86
C LEU A 28 -51.84 -9.25 -11.10
N SER A 29 -51.60 -7.96 -10.90
CA SER A 29 -52.55 -7.05 -10.24
C SER A 29 -53.62 -6.46 -11.17
N GLY A 30 -53.59 -6.80 -12.47
CA GLY A 30 -54.53 -6.26 -13.47
C GLY A 30 -54.34 -4.77 -13.77
N LEU A 31 -53.28 -4.14 -13.25
CA LEU A 31 -52.99 -2.71 -13.36
C LEU A 31 -52.27 -2.34 -14.67
N MET A 32 -51.68 -3.31 -15.37
CA MET A 32 -50.98 -3.07 -16.64
C MET A 32 -51.77 -3.55 -17.86
N ARG A 33 -52.27 -2.59 -18.64
CA ARG A 33 -52.42 -2.78 -20.10
C ARG A 33 -51.06 -2.51 -20.74
N LEU A 34 -50.66 -3.37 -21.69
CA LEU A 34 -49.37 -3.32 -22.41
C LEU A 34 -49.27 -2.13 -23.37
N ASP A 35 -49.51 -0.91 -22.88
CA ASP A 35 -49.24 0.33 -23.61
C ASP A 35 -47.89 0.93 -23.18
N SER A 36 -47.21 1.57 -24.13
CA SER A 36 -45.84 2.09 -23.98
C SER A 36 -45.64 3.04 -22.80
N ILE A 37 -46.68 3.75 -22.36
CA ILE A 37 -46.65 4.69 -21.22
C ILE A 37 -46.56 3.93 -19.88
N MET A 38 -47.24 2.78 -19.76
CA MET A 38 -47.26 1.99 -18.51
C MET A 38 -45.97 1.20 -18.31
N LEU A 39 -45.25 0.87 -19.39
CA LEU A 39 -43.88 0.30 -19.31
C LEU A 39 -42.83 1.30 -18.80
N GLY A 40 -43.14 2.60 -18.77
CA GLY A 40 -42.23 3.63 -18.27
C GLY A 40 -41.90 3.50 -16.78
N VAL A 41 -42.89 3.12 -15.96
CA VAL A 41 -42.72 2.94 -14.50
C VAL A 41 -41.78 1.78 -14.14
N PRO A 42 -41.97 0.53 -14.63
CA PRO A 42 -41.05 -0.56 -14.32
C PRO A 42 -39.66 -0.33 -14.90
N LEU A 43 -39.56 0.30 -16.07
CA LEU A 43 -38.27 0.68 -16.66
C LEU A 43 -37.53 1.72 -15.80
N GLY A 44 -38.24 2.75 -15.32
CA GLY A 44 -37.70 3.76 -14.41
C GLY A 44 -37.21 3.16 -13.09
N LEU A 45 -38.01 2.28 -12.47
CA LEU A 45 -37.63 1.56 -11.24
C LEU A 45 -36.41 0.66 -11.47
N ALA A 46 -36.38 -0.07 -12.58
CA ALA A 46 -35.25 -0.90 -12.95
C ALA A 46 -33.96 -0.10 -13.10
N LEU A 47 -34.00 1.01 -13.86
CA LEU A 47 -32.87 1.93 -14.04
C LEU A 47 -32.38 2.49 -12.69
N ALA A 48 -33.30 2.97 -11.85
CA ALA A 48 -32.96 3.52 -10.54
C ALA A 48 -32.32 2.46 -9.61
N ALA A 49 -32.87 1.24 -9.58
CA ALA A 49 -32.35 0.15 -8.77
C ALA A 49 -30.97 -0.34 -9.26
N GLY A 50 -30.81 -0.48 -10.58
CA GLY A 50 -29.52 -0.79 -11.21
C GLY A 50 -28.45 0.22 -10.87
N LEU A 51 -28.74 1.50 -11.10
CA LEU A 51 -27.81 2.60 -10.81
C LEU A 51 -27.44 2.61 -9.32
N SER A 52 -28.43 2.45 -8.43
CA SER A 52 -28.24 2.39 -6.99
C SER A 52 -27.34 1.22 -6.57
N ALA A 53 -27.54 0.03 -7.14
CA ALA A 53 -26.70 -1.14 -6.88
C ALA A 53 -25.25 -0.92 -7.35
N ALA A 54 -25.06 -0.30 -8.52
CA ALA A 54 -23.74 0.07 -9.03
C ALA A 54 -23.04 1.08 -8.11
N LEU A 55 -23.74 2.14 -7.71
CA LEU A 55 -23.23 3.15 -6.78
C LEU A 55 -22.86 2.54 -5.44
N LEU A 56 -23.71 1.69 -4.86
CA LEU A 56 -23.43 1.01 -3.58
C LEU A 56 -22.17 0.14 -3.67
N LYS A 57 -22.01 -0.62 -4.76
CA LYS A 57 -20.81 -1.45 -4.99
C LYS A 57 -19.56 -0.59 -5.14
N MET A 58 -19.65 0.54 -5.83
CA MET A 58 -18.56 1.51 -5.97
C MET A 58 -18.18 2.19 -4.65
N HIS A 59 -19.17 2.59 -3.84
CA HIS A 59 -18.96 3.12 -2.50
C HIS A 59 -18.29 2.09 -1.58
N ARG A 60 -18.75 0.84 -1.60
CA ARG A 60 -18.14 -0.26 -0.84
C ARG A 60 -16.71 -0.54 -1.28
N LEU A 61 -16.42 -0.53 -2.59
CA LEU A 61 -15.05 -0.69 -3.09
C LEU A 61 -14.14 0.43 -2.59
N LYS A 62 -14.59 1.68 -2.69
CA LYS A 62 -13.86 2.84 -2.18
C LYS A 62 -13.62 2.74 -0.68
N ALA A 63 -14.66 2.44 0.10
CA ALA A 63 -14.58 2.29 1.55
C ALA A 63 -13.59 1.17 1.95
N ARG A 64 -13.67 0.00 1.30
CA ARG A 64 -12.73 -1.12 1.55
C ARG A 64 -11.29 -0.78 1.16
N THR A 65 -11.10 -0.08 0.05
CA THR A 65 -9.76 0.36 -0.39
C THR A 65 -9.17 1.34 0.60
N LEU A 66 -9.96 2.34 1.03
CA LEU A 66 -9.55 3.30 2.06
C LEU A 66 -9.30 2.63 3.41
N ALA A 67 -10.06 1.61 3.79
CA ALA A 67 -9.85 0.89 5.05
C ALA A 67 -8.50 0.15 5.07
N LYS A 68 -8.01 -0.32 3.91
CA LYS A 68 -6.71 -0.98 3.78
C LYS A 68 -5.52 -0.02 3.79
N ILE A 69 -5.73 1.26 3.50
CA ILE A 69 -4.68 2.28 3.60
C ILE A 69 -4.69 2.77 5.06
N THR A 70 -3.84 2.14 5.88
CA THR A 70 -3.69 2.42 7.31
C THR A 70 -3.58 3.93 7.56
N ARG A 71 -4.41 4.45 8.48
CA ARG A 71 -4.45 5.90 8.77
C ARG A 71 -3.13 6.39 9.36
N GLN A 72 -2.62 5.67 10.36
CA GLN A 72 -1.35 5.93 11.05
C GLN A 72 -0.87 4.60 11.65
N PHE A 73 0.44 4.35 11.66
CA PHE A 73 1.05 3.18 12.32
C PHE A 73 2.27 3.62 13.11
N SER A 74 2.57 2.97 14.21
CA SER A 74 3.84 3.13 14.94
C SER A 74 4.68 1.86 14.81
N TRP A 75 5.96 2.00 15.09
CA TRP A 75 6.79 0.85 15.42
C TRP A 75 6.90 0.75 16.94
N ILE A 76 6.85 -0.47 17.44
CA ILE A 76 7.17 -0.77 18.84
C ILE A 76 8.54 -1.43 18.82
N ALA A 77 9.48 -0.88 19.59
CA ALA A 77 10.80 -1.48 19.75
C ALA A 77 10.66 -2.85 20.43
N LEU A 78 11.42 -3.82 19.96
CA LEU A 78 11.44 -5.17 20.49
C LEU A 78 12.83 -5.49 21.05
N GLU A 79 12.83 -6.22 22.16
CA GLU A 79 14.03 -6.92 22.60
C GLU A 79 14.27 -8.12 21.67
N HIS A 80 15.54 -8.42 21.40
CA HIS A 80 15.90 -9.59 20.61
C HIS A 80 15.46 -10.87 21.34
N GLY A 81 14.94 -11.85 20.59
CA GLY A 81 14.47 -13.12 21.15
C GLY A 81 13.06 -13.07 21.74
N CYS A 82 12.43 -11.90 21.84
CA CYS A 82 11.11 -11.78 22.46
C CYS A 82 10.00 -12.47 21.63
N LYS A 83 8.87 -12.74 22.29
CA LYS A 83 7.64 -13.16 21.61
C LYS A 83 6.91 -11.94 21.07
N VAL A 84 6.25 -12.10 19.92
CA VAL A 84 5.42 -11.05 19.32
C VAL A 84 3.98 -11.53 19.27
N GLY A 85 3.07 -10.78 19.90
CA GLY A 85 1.66 -11.17 20.01
C GLY A 85 1.46 -12.53 20.72
N GLY A 86 2.35 -12.89 21.63
CA GLY A 86 2.31 -14.17 22.37
C GLY A 86 2.96 -15.37 21.63
N HIS A 87 3.44 -15.17 20.40
CA HIS A 87 4.02 -16.25 19.58
C HIS A 87 5.54 -16.10 19.42
N GLN A 88 6.23 -17.24 19.33
CA GLN A 88 7.66 -17.29 19.07
C GLN A 88 7.93 -16.91 17.61
N VAL A 89 9.00 -16.16 17.36
CA VAL A 89 9.46 -15.77 16.03
C VAL A 89 10.77 -16.49 15.71
N ASP A 90 10.98 -16.86 14.44
CA ASP A 90 12.28 -17.33 13.96
C ASP A 90 13.30 -16.18 13.88
N TRP A 91 14.03 -15.97 14.98
CA TRP A 91 15.08 -14.95 15.10
C TRP A 91 16.34 -15.29 14.33
N LYS A 92 16.65 -16.58 14.12
CA LYS A 92 17.89 -17.02 13.47
C LYS A 92 18.01 -16.45 12.06
N THR A 93 16.90 -16.50 11.31
CA THR A 93 16.87 -15.95 9.96
C THR A 93 17.19 -14.44 9.95
N LEU A 94 16.73 -13.68 10.94
CA LEU A 94 17.04 -12.25 11.06
C LEU A 94 18.52 -12.01 11.42
N ASP A 95 19.09 -12.86 12.27
CA ASP A 95 20.49 -12.79 12.67
C ASP A 95 21.44 -13.05 11.49
N ASP A 96 21.11 -14.02 10.63
CA ASP A 96 21.89 -14.32 9.41
C ASP A 96 21.97 -13.11 8.46
N PHE A 97 20.85 -12.39 8.29
CA PHE A 97 20.84 -11.12 7.55
C PHE A 97 21.63 -10.03 8.25
N ALA A 98 21.53 -9.93 9.58
CA ALA A 98 22.27 -8.94 10.36
C ALA A 98 23.78 -9.10 10.20
N VAL A 99 24.29 -10.34 10.23
CA VAL A 99 25.71 -10.65 9.97
C VAL A 99 26.11 -10.21 8.57
N THR A 100 25.34 -10.61 7.55
CA THR A 100 25.60 -10.25 6.15
C THR A 100 25.67 -8.74 5.94
N LEU A 101 24.76 -7.99 6.58
CA LEU A 101 24.67 -6.54 6.48
C LEU A 101 25.80 -5.83 7.21
N ARG A 102 26.17 -6.29 8.41
CA ARG A 102 27.32 -5.74 9.14
C ARG A 102 28.62 -5.90 8.37
N LEU A 103 28.84 -7.05 7.72
CA LEU A 103 30.00 -7.27 6.84
C LEU A 103 30.07 -6.30 5.65
N ARG A 104 28.95 -5.66 5.29
CA ARG A 104 28.84 -4.66 4.22
C ARG A 104 28.80 -3.21 4.75
N GLY A 105 29.11 -3.00 6.04
CA GLY A 105 29.14 -1.67 6.65
C GLY A 105 27.77 -1.09 6.97
N PHE A 106 26.76 -1.94 7.15
CA PHE A 106 25.46 -1.53 7.67
C PHE A 106 25.36 -1.78 9.18
N GLU A 107 24.94 -0.75 9.91
CA GLU A 107 24.73 -0.80 11.36
C GLU A 107 23.27 -1.13 11.69
N PRO A 108 23.01 -2.01 12.68
CA PRO A 108 21.65 -2.31 13.11
C PRO A 108 21.02 -1.11 13.83
N LEU A 109 19.76 -0.81 13.52
CA LEU A 109 18.95 0.21 14.18
C LEU A 109 17.91 -0.38 15.15
N GLY A 110 17.97 -1.69 15.40
CA GLY A 110 17.07 -2.41 16.30
C GLY A 110 15.95 -3.18 15.62
N TRP A 111 15.15 -3.86 16.45
CA TRP A 111 14.06 -4.73 16.06
C TRP A 111 12.73 -4.08 16.40
N HIS A 112 11.75 -4.25 15.52
CA HIS A 112 10.49 -3.53 15.63
C HIS A 112 9.30 -4.40 15.22
N THR A 113 8.14 -4.14 15.80
CA THR A 113 6.86 -4.64 15.26
C THR A 113 5.94 -3.47 14.89
N PRO A 114 5.18 -3.55 13.78
CA PRO A 114 4.15 -2.57 13.49
C PRO A 114 3.03 -2.60 14.54
N ASN A 115 2.48 -1.42 14.84
CA ASN A 115 1.29 -1.24 15.63
C ASN A 115 0.27 -0.36 14.87
N PRO A 116 -0.97 -0.84 14.62
CA PRO A 116 -1.49 -2.14 15.04
C PRO A 116 -0.82 -3.31 14.29
N LEU A 117 -0.58 -4.40 15.03
CA LEU A 117 -0.10 -5.66 14.45
C LEU A 117 -1.20 -6.23 13.53
N PRO A 118 -0.87 -6.66 12.28
CA PRO A 118 -1.85 -7.30 11.42
C PRO A 118 -2.48 -8.53 12.07
N LYS A 119 -3.82 -8.61 12.03
CA LYS A 119 -4.55 -9.77 12.59
C LYS A 119 -4.10 -11.06 11.92
N GLY A 120 -3.83 -12.09 12.73
CA GLY A 120 -3.45 -13.41 12.23
C GLY A 120 -2.01 -13.53 11.74
N ALA A 121 -1.13 -12.60 12.11
CA ALA A 121 0.29 -12.69 11.79
C ALA A 121 1.17 -12.20 12.94
N THR A 122 2.36 -12.79 13.07
CA THR A 122 3.49 -12.16 13.75
C THR A 122 4.32 -11.38 12.73
N TRP A 123 4.93 -10.29 13.19
CA TRP A 123 5.73 -9.43 12.34
C TRP A 123 6.89 -8.85 13.13
N VAL A 124 8.11 -9.15 12.69
CA VAL A 124 9.32 -8.47 13.15
C VAL A 124 9.96 -7.78 11.97
N SER A 125 10.41 -6.55 12.18
CA SER A 125 11.14 -5.73 11.23
C SER A 125 12.48 -5.34 11.82
N ALA A 126 13.55 -5.69 11.11
CA ALA A 126 14.91 -5.36 11.43
C ALA A 126 15.39 -4.26 10.49
N CYS A 127 15.84 -3.14 11.07
CA CYS A 127 16.33 -2.03 10.28
C CYS A 127 17.84 -1.91 10.36
N PHE A 128 18.47 -1.61 9.24
CA PHE A 128 19.91 -1.44 9.13
C PHE A 128 20.22 -0.20 8.30
N LEU A 129 21.31 0.48 8.60
CA LEU A 129 21.66 1.76 8.00
C LEU A 129 23.10 1.75 7.54
N ASN A 130 23.38 2.25 6.34
CA ASN A 130 24.76 2.40 5.88
C ASN A 130 25.51 3.49 6.68
N ALA A 131 26.84 3.45 6.66
CA ALA A 131 27.69 4.43 7.34
C ALA A 131 27.36 5.90 6.99
N LEU A 132 26.95 6.17 5.75
CA LEU A 132 26.58 7.52 5.29
C LEU A 132 25.18 7.97 5.75
N LYS A 133 24.39 7.08 6.36
CA LYS A 133 23.02 7.34 6.80
C LYS A 133 22.09 7.80 5.66
N THR A 134 22.29 7.27 4.45
CA THR A 134 21.55 7.59 3.23
C THR A 134 20.70 6.44 2.72
N THR A 135 21.01 5.21 3.14
CA THR A 135 20.33 3.98 2.70
C THR A 135 19.97 3.15 3.91
N LEU A 136 18.68 2.87 4.08
CA LEU A 136 18.14 1.96 5.08
C LEU A 136 17.68 0.67 4.43
N ILE A 137 17.95 -0.44 5.10
CA ILE A 137 17.47 -1.76 4.72
C ILE A 137 16.53 -2.23 5.81
N GLU A 138 15.33 -2.62 5.40
CA GLU A 138 14.33 -3.25 6.24
C GLU A 138 14.24 -4.73 5.87
N VAL A 139 14.55 -5.60 6.83
CA VAL A 139 14.36 -7.05 6.73
C VAL A 139 13.16 -7.41 7.60
N GLN A 140 12.08 -7.84 6.98
CA GLN A 140 10.85 -8.22 7.68
C GLN A 140 10.75 -9.74 7.75
N ARG A 141 10.47 -10.27 8.93
CA ARG A 141 10.03 -11.65 9.14
C ARG A 141 8.55 -11.62 9.50
N ILE A 142 7.73 -12.18 8.62
CA ILE A 142 6.28 -12.26 8.81
C ILE A 142 5.89 -13.73 8.89
N GLU A 143 5.19 -14.13 9.93
CA GLU A 143 4.71 -15.51 10.07
C GLU A 143 3.19 -15.49 10.20
N THR A 144 2.52 -16.27 9.36
CA THR A 144 1.06 -16.39 9.39
C THR A 144 0.67 -17.36 10.49
N LEU A 145 -0.23 -16.93 11.37
CA LEU A 145 -0.73 -17.77 12.45
C LEU A 145 -1.68 -18.85 11.91
N PRO A 146 -1.80 -20.02 12.58
CA PRO A 146 -2.75 -21.06 12.21
C PRO A 146 -4.19 -20.51 12.10
N GLY A 147 -4.91 -20.91 11.05
CA GLY A 147 -6.28 -20.45 10.79
C GLY A 147 -6.39 -19.06 10.14
N ALA A 148 -5.27 -18.38 9.87
CA ALA A 148 -5.28 -17.14 9.12
C ALA A 148 -5.61 -17.41 7.63
N THR A 149 -6.67 -16.78 7.12
CA THR A 149 -7.06 -16.84 5.70
C THR A 149 -6.20 -15.94 4.80
N THR A 150 -5.21 -15.25 5.36
CA THR A 150 -4.25 -14.38 4.66
C THR A 150 -3.11 -15.21 4.05
N GLY A 151 -3.45 -16.12 3.14
CA GLY A 151 -2.56 -17.13 2.57
C GLY A 151 -1.38 -16.67 1.70
N ALA A 152 -0.75 -15.51 1.91
CA ALA A 152 0.40 -15.09 1.09
C ALA A 152 1.34 -14.01 1.69
N ILE A 153 1.26 -13.67 2.99
CA ILE A 153 2.12 -12.60 3.56
C ILE A 153 3.39 -13.16 4.22
N GLY A 154 3.38 -14.43 4.61
CA GLY A 154 4.47 -15.07 5.34
C GLY A 154 5.80 -15.11 4.57
N GLY A 155 6.89 -15.24 5.35
CA GLY A 155 8.27 -15.36 4.88
C GLY A 155 9.15 -14.19 5.29
N VAL A 156 10.36 -14.17 4.73
CA VAL A 156 11.27 -13.04 4.82
C VAL A 156 11.00 -12.09 3.67
N ARG A 157 11.05 -10.80 3.95
CA ARG A 157 10.89 -9.74 2.97
C ARG A 157 11.96 -8.68 3.13
N LEU A 158 12.42 -8.16 2.01
CA LEU A 158 13.54 -7.23 1.93
C LEU A 158 13.08 -5.94 1.27
N THR A 159 13.38 -4.82 1.91
CA THR A 159 13.16 -3.48 1.36
C THR A 159 14.41 -2.64 1.55
N VAL A 160 14.93 -2.06 0.47
CA VAL A 160 16.03 -1.10 0.46
C VAL A 160 15.45 0.28 0.14
N PHE A 161 15.77 1.26 0.97
CA PHE A 161 15.16 2.58 0.97
C PHE A 161 16.19 3.69 1.03
N SER A 162 16.02 4.69 0.17
CA SER A 162 16.76 5.95 0.20
C SER A 162 15.84 7.12 -0.08
N VAL A 163 16.28 8.33 0.28
CA VAL A 163 15.59 9.57 -0.06
C VAL A 163 16.53 10.47 -0.85
N ILE A 164 16.13 10.90 -2.04
CA ILE A 164 16.92 11.78 -2.89
C ILE A 164 16.37 13.21 -2.78
N GLY A 165 17.24 14.17 -2.48
CA GLY A 165 16.88 15.57 -2.21
C GLY A 165 15.86 15.72 -1.06
N GLY A 166 15.80 14.74 -0.15
CA GLY A 166 14.89 14.68 1.00
C GLY A 166 13.38 14.63 0.70
N THR A 167 13.03 14.50 -0.57
CA THR A 167 11.65 14.45 -1.06
C THR A 167 11.38 13.17 -1.83
N ILE A 168 12.30 12.72 -2.68
CA ILE A 168 12.07 11.59 -3.59
C ILE A 168 12.36 10.27 -2.85
N ARG A 169 11.31 9.53 -2.50
CA ARG A 169 11.39 8.24 -1.82
C ARG A 169 11.71 7.15 -2.83
N THR A 170 12.89 6.56 -2.73
CA THR A 170 13.37 5.52 -3.63
C THR A 170 13.34 4.18 -2.91
N VAL A 171 12.66 3.19 -3.49
CA VAL A 171 12.44 1.88 -2.89
C VAL A 171 12.83 0.79 -3.87
N THR A 172 13.59 -0.20 -3.40
CA THR A 172 13.82 -1.47 -4.09
C THR A 172 13.45 -2.62 -3.17
N THR A 173 12.73 -3.63 -3.66
CA THR A 173 12.18 -4.66 -2.78
C THR A 173 12.05 -6.02 -3.45
N ASP A 174 12.03 -7.12 -2.69
CA ASP A 174 11.63 -8.45 -3.17
C ASP A 174 10.13 -8.73 -3.02
N HIS A 175 9.34 -7.76 -2.54
CA HIS A 175 7.92 -7.96 -2.34
C HIS A 175 7.23 -8.09 -3.69
N LYS A 176 6.40 -9.12 -3.87
CA LYS A 176 5.51 -9.21 -5.04
C LYS A 176 4.57 -8.01 -5.06
N VAL A 177 4.55 -7.28 -6.17
CA VAL A 177 3.67 -6.11 -6.32
C VAL A 177 2.22 -6.56 -6.32
N THR A 178 1.40 -5.86 -5.54
CA THR A 178 -0.05 -6.07 -5.48
C THR A 178 -0.78 -4.86 -6.07
N PRO A 179 -2.08 -4.98 -6.42
CA PRO A 179 -2.87 -3.82 -6.82
C PRO A 179 -2.86 -2.72 -5.75
N THR A 180 -2.80 -3.08 -4.46
CA THR A 180 -2.66 -2.13 -3.36
C THR A 180 -1.33 -1.38 -3.45
N SER A 181 -0.21 -2.08 -3.63
CA SER A 181 1.11 -1.46 -3.83
C SER A 181 1.10 -0.44 -4.98
N TYR A 182 0.39 -0.78 -6.07
CA TYR A 182 0.20 0.10 -7.23
C TYR A 182 -0.69 1.32 -6.93
N LEU A 183 -1.66 1.19 -6.03
CA LEU A 183 -2.46 2.31 -5.55
C LEU A 183 -1.70 3.22 -4.58
N LEU A 184 -0.60 2.76 -3.96
CA LEU A 184 0.23 3.56 -3.05
C LEU A 184 1.27 4.44 -3.75
N ARG A 185 1.20 4.59 -5.08
CA ARG A 185 2.15 5.41 -5.84
C ARG A 185 1.80 6.90 -5.73
N TYR A 186 2.81 7.73 -5.50
CA TYR A 186 2.69 9.19 -5.38
C TYR A 186 3.81 9.90 -6.16
N PRO A 187 3.63 11.11 -6.72
CA PRO A 187 4.64 11.79 -7.56
C PRO A 187 6.06 11.92 -6.97
N THR A 188 6.24 11.67 -5.69
CA THR A 188 7.53 11.67 -4.99
C THR A 188 8.12 10.26 -4.78
N ASP A 189 7.47 9.19 -5.23
CA ASP A 189 7.99 7.82 -5.07
C ASP A 189 8.69 7.33 -6.34
N VAL A 190 9.73 6.53 -6.17
CA VAL A 190 10.30 5.69 -7.22
C VAL A 190 10.43 4.31 -6.64
N PHE A 191 9.87 3.32 -7.31
CA PHE A 191 9.70 1.98 -6.76
C PHE A 191 10.12 0.93 -7.79
N ALA A 192 10.86 -0.08 -7.35
CA ALA A 192 11.16 -1.25 -8.14
C ALA A 192 11.06 -2.52 -7.28
N SER A 193 10.35 -3.52 -7.78
CA SER A 193 10.18 -4.83 -7.17
C SER A 193 10.86 -5.89 -8.02
N TYR A 194 11.64 -6.75 -7.37
CA TYR A 194 12.35 -7.89 -7.94
C TYR A 194 12.10 -9.12 -7.06
N PRO A 195 10.91 -9.76 -7.16
CA PRO A 195 10.57 -10.86 -6.28
C PRO A 195 11.54 -12.03 -6.39
N GLY A 196 11.96 -12.56 -5.24
CA GLY A 196 12.91 -13.67 -5.15
C GLY A 196 14.38 -13.29 -5.35
N LEU A 197 14.68 -12.00 -5.58
CA LEU A 197 16.06 -11.54 -5.71
C LEU A 197 16.72 -11.49 -4.31
N PRO A 198 17.92 -12.08 -4.12
CA PRO A 198 18.58 -12.06 -2.82
C PRO A 198 19.10 -10.66 -2.48
N LEU A 199 19.29 -10.40 -1.19
CA LEU A 199 19.70 -9.09 -0.65
C LEU A 199 20.91 -8.46 -1.37
N PRO A 200 22.02 -9.17 -1.65
CA PRO A 200 23.14 -8.58 -2.39
C PRO A 200 22.76 -7.97 -3.72
N ARG A 201 21.94 -8.70 -4.50
CA ARG A 201 21.52 -8.26 -5.83
C ARG A 201 20.49 -7.13 -5.74
N LEU A 202 19.67 -7.11 -4.68
CA LEU A 202 18.75 -6.00 -4.44
C LEU A 202 19.51 -4.71 -4.15
N LEU A 203 20.61 -4.79 -3.39
CA LEU A 203 21.48 -3.65 -3.13
C LEU A 203 22.10 -3.11 -4.41
N ASP A 204 22.67 -3.99 -5.26
CA ASP A 204 23.21 -3.58 -6.56
C ASP A 204 22.15 -2.85 -7.42
N LYS A 205 20.91 -3.37 -7.43
CA LYS A 205 19.79 -2.75 -8.15
C LYS A 205 19.39 -1.40 -7.55
N HIS A 206 19.44 -1.28 -6.23
CA HIS A 206 19.11 -0.05 -5.53
C HIS A 206 20.15 1.04 -5.80
N GLU A 207 21.43 0.71 -5.69
CA GLU A 207 22.54 1.63 -5.96
C GLU A 207 22.50 2.13 -7.41
N ALA A 208 22.27 1.23 -8.37
CA ALA A 208 22.11 1.61 -9.78
C ALA A 208 20.90 2.54 -9.98
N LEU A 209 19.78 2.27 -9.30
CA LEU A 209 18.59 3.12 -9.36
C LEU A 209 18.86 4.50 -8.77
N VAL A 210 19.50 4.58 -7.60
CA VAL A 210 19.86 5.85 -6.95
C VAL A 210 20.80 6.65 -7.85
N LYS A 211 21.86 6.04 -8.38
CA LYS A 211 22.80 6.69 -9.31
C LYS A 211 22.08 7.26 -10.53
N ALA A 212 21.18 6.48 -11.14
CA ALA A 212 20.40 6.93 -12.29
C ALA A 212 19.45 8.08 -11.94
N LEU A 213 18.85 8.08 -10.76
CA LEU A 213 17.99 9.17 -10.31
C LEU A 213 18.78 10.44 -10.04
N CYS A 214 19.94 10.34 -9.37
CA CYS A 214 20.83 11.48 -9.14
C CYS A 214 21.22 12.16 -10.45
N GLY A 215 21.65 11.39 -11.46
CA GLY A 215 22.00 11.95 -12.77
C GLY A 215 20.81 12.55 -13.53
N ARG A 216 19.57 12.13 -13.23
CA ARG A 216 18.36 12.68 -13.86
C ARG A 216 17.80 13.90 -13.16
N THR A 217 17.99 14.01 -11.85
CA THR A 217 17.37 15.07 -11.04
C THR A 217 18.35 16.13 -10.56
N ASP A 218 19.66 15.88 -10.70
CA ASP A 218 20.74 16.67 -10.12
C ASP A 218 20.60 16.84 -8.59
N LYS A 219 20.17 15.77 -7.92
CA LYS A 219 19.93 15.73 -6.47
C LYS A 219 20.63 14.52 -5.88
N TYR A 220 21.07 14.65 -4.63
CA TYR A 220 21.84 13.63 -3.95
C TYR A 220 21.03 12.90 -2.87
N PRO A 221 21.42 11.68 -2.48
CA PRO A 221 20.82 11.00 -1.34
C PRO A 221 20.99 11.82 -0.05
N SER A 222 19.91 12.03 0.68
CA SER A 222 19.94 12.78 1.92
C SER A 222 20.48 11.94 3.06
N ALA A 223 21.54 12.44 3.70
CA ALA A 223 22.13 11.84 4.89
C ALA A 223 21.30 12.15 6.14
N GLY A 224 21.38 11.27 7.14
CA GLY A 224 20.69 11.41 8.42
C GLY A 224 19.40 10.59 8.52
N LEU A 225 19.22 9.58 7.69
CA LEU A 225 18.08 8.68 7.82
C LEU A 225 18.13 7.94 9.18
N THR A 226 16.98 7.83 9.83
CA THR A 226 16.78 7.09 11.09
C THR A 226 15.51 6.25 10.98
N VAL A 227 15.30 5.32 11.92
CA VAL A 227 14.03 4.59 12.03
C VAL A 227 12.84 5.55 12.11
N ALA A 228 12.94 6.57 12.97
CA ALA A 228 11.86 7.52 13.15
C ALA A 228 11.54 8.28 11.85
N ARG A 229 12.57 8.77 11.14
CA ARG A 229 12.41 9.45 9.85
C ARG A 229 11.85 8.52 8.77
N TYR A 230 12.28 7.26 8.74
CA TYR A 230 11.72 6.25 7.85
C TYR A 230 10.22 6.04 8.08
N VAL A 231 9.80 5.83 9.34
CA VAL A 231 8.38 5.69 9.70
C VAL A 231 7.59 6.96 9.36
N LEU A 232 8.14 8.15 9.62
CA LEU A 232 7.51 9.42 9.25
C LEU A 232 7.28 9.53 7.74
N LEU A 233 8.28 9.20 6.92
CA LEU A 233 8.15 9.22 5.45
C LEU A 233 7.08 8.25 4.95
N GLN A 234 6.94 7.07 5.59
CA GLN A 234 5.86 6.14 5.29
C GLN A 234 4.50 6.67 5.73
N ARG A 235 4.39 7.31 6.91
CA ARG A 235 3.16 7.97 7.38
C ARG A 235 2.73 9.09 6.42
N GLU A 236 3.64 9.96 6.00
CA GLU A 236 3.36 11.00 5.00
C GLU A 236 2.87 10.37 3.69
N ARG A 237 3.52 9.31 3.21
CA ARG A 237 3.11 8.59 2.00
C ARG A 237 1.69 8.05 2.11
N LEU A 238 1.36 7.42 3.24
CA LEU A 238 0.05 6.84 3.48
C LEU A 238 -1.02 7.94 3.58
N ALA A 239 -0.73 9.05 4.26
CA ALA A 239 -1.63 10.20 4.36
C ALA A 239 -1.91 10.83 2.98
N GLN A 240 -0.86 11.11 2.19
CA GLN A 240 -0.94 11.62 0.83
C GLN A 240 -1.75 10.68 -0.08
N THR A 241 -1.45 9.37 -0.01
CA THR A 241 -2.17 8.37 -0.79
C THR A 241 -3.63 8.31 -0.39
N ARG A 242 -3.93 8.31 0.90
CA ARG A 242 -5.29 8.25 1.43
C ARG A 242 -6.10 9.44 0.96
N ALA A 243 -5.55 10.66 1.06
CA ALA A 243 -6.20 11.88 0.56
C ALA A 243 -6.51 11.77 -0.94
N ARG A 244 -5.53 11.33 -1.73
CA ARG A 244 -5.68 11.12 -3.17
C ARG A 244 -6.77 10.10 -3.50
N VAL A 245 -6.74 8.92 -2.87
CA VAL A 245 -7.73 7.84 -3.08
C VAL A 245 -9.12 8.25 -2.58
N ALA A 246 -9.21 9.04 -1.51
CA ALA A 246 -10.46 9.59 -1.01
C ALA A 246 -11.09 10.58 -2.02
N GLY A 247 -10.27 11.29 -2.80
CA GLY A 247 -10.74 12.13 -3.92
C GLY A 247 -11.14 11.35 -5.18
N MET A 248 -10.86 10.04 -5.27
CA MET A 248 -11.23 9.23 -6.45
C MET A 248 -12.66 8.67 -6.35
N SER A 249 -13.29 8.46 -7.50
CA SER A 249 -14.49 7.63 -7.60
C SER A 249 -14.13 6.15 -7.47
N GLY A 250 -15.07 5.33 -7.00
CA GLY A 250 -14.89 3.87 -6.96
C GLY A 250 -14.56 3.29 -8.34
N PHE A 251 -15.09 3.90 -9.40
CA PHE A 251 -14.85 3.46 -10.78
C PHE A 251 -13.41 3.72 -11.23
N LYS A 252 -12.84 4.87 -10.86
CA LYS A 252 -11.43 5.19 -11.11
C LYS A 252 -10.51 4.23 -10.35
N ILE A 253 -10.84 3.91 -9.10
CA ILE A 253 -10.10 2.90 -8.30
C ILE A 253 -10.17 1.53 -8.99
N ALA A 254 -11.37 1.08 -9.39
CA ALA A 254 -11.55 -0.17 -10.12
C ALA A 254 -10.76 -0.21 -11.42
N GLY A 255 -10.74 0.90 -12.18
CA GLY A 255 -9.97 1.02 -13.41
C GLY A 255 -8.47 0.88 -13.20
N ILE A 256 -7.92 1.47 -12.13
CA ILE A 256 -6.50 1.33 -11.79
C ILE A 256 -6.16 -0.11 -11.41
N ILE A 257 -7.02 -0.78 -10.63
CA ILE A 257 -6.84 -2.18 -10.25
C ILE A 257 -6.92 -3.08 -11.48
N ASP A 258 -7.94 -2.91 -12.32
CA ASP A 258 -8.12 -3.67 -13.56
C ASP A 258 -6.90 -3.53 -14.49
N ALA A 259 -6.37 -2.31 -14.63
CA ALA A 259 -5.20 -2.05 -15.46
C ALA A 259 -3.94 -2.75 -14.93
N PHE A 260 -3.76 -2.77 -13.61
CA PHE A 260 -2.67 -3.52 -12.97
C PHE A 260 -2.85 -5.02 -13.13
N GLU A 261 -4.06 -5.56 -12.90
CA GLU A 261 -4.34 -6.99 -13.07
C GLU A 261 -4.10 -7.45 -14.51
N SER A 262 -4.38 -6.59 -15.50
CA SER A 262 -4.11 -6.89 -16.90
C SER A 262 -2.64 -6.80 -17.29
N ASN A 263 -1.87 -5.91 -16.65
CA ASN A 263 -0.46 -5.71 -16.92
C ASN A 263 0.28 -5.33 -15.63
N PRO A 264 0.70 -6.34 -14.82
CA PRO A 264 1.36 -6.08 -13.54
C PRO A 264 2.68 -5.34 -13.73
N GLN A 265 2.78 -4.13 -13.19
CA GLN A 265 4.01 -3.36 -13.24
C GLN A 265 4.87 -3.63 -11.99
N SER A 266 6.07 -4.16 -12.20
CA SER A 266 7.07 -4.35 -11.15
C SER A 266 7.86 -3.08 -10.82
N LYS A 267 7.79 -2.06 -11.68
CA LYS A 267 8.52 -0.81 -11.54
C LYS A 267 7.59 0.38 -11.70
N TRP A 268 7.92 1.47 -11.01
CA TRP A 268 7.24 2.72 -11.15
C TRP A 268 8.16 3.91 -10.90
N ALA A 269 8.03 4.92 -11.75
CA ALA A 269 8.50 6.27 -11.52
C ALA A 269 7.45 7.22 -12.10
N PRO A 270 7.31 8.44 -11.57
CA PRO A 270 6.54 9.49 -12.22
C PRO A 270 7.20 9.88 -13.57
N PRO A 271 6.48 10.64 -14.41
CA PRO A 271 7.03 11.18 -15.66
C PRO A 271 8.37 11.88 -15.46
N SER A 272 9.22 11.84 -16.48
CA SER A 272 10.62 12.28 -16.39
C SER A 272 10.80 13.74 -16.04
N ASP A 273 9.83 14.58 -16.35
CA ASP A 273 9.83 16.02 -16.09
C ASP A 273 9.37 16.37 -14.66
N VAL A 274 8.81 15.42 -13.91
CA VAL A 274 8.27 15.67 -12.56
C VAL A 274 9.37 15.67 -11.50
N LEU A 275 10.22 14.63 -11.49
CA LEU A 275 11.23 14.44 -10.42
C LEU A 275 12.23 15.60 -10.30
N PRO A 276 12.76 16.18 -11.40
CA PRO A 276 13.67 17.32 -11.31
C PRO A 276 13.02 18.55 -10.69
N LYS A 277 11.71 18.76 -10.92
CA LYS A 277 10.96 19.92 -10.42
C LYS A 277 10.54 19.83 -8.95
N LEU A 278 10.65 18.65 -8.32
CA LEU A 278 10.29 18.49 -6.90
C LEU A 278 11.24 19.29 -6.01
N PRO A 279 10.76 20.06 -5.03
CA PRO A 279 11.64 20.82 -4.16
C PRO A 279 12.51 19.89 -3.32
N GLU A 280 13.73 20.32 -3.02
CA GLU A 280 14.53 19.68 -1.99
C GLU A 280 13.96 19.99 -0.60
N ARG A 281 14.10 19.04 0.31
CA ARG A 281 13.63 19.16 1.68
C ARG A 281 14.69 18.63 2.65
N SER A 282 14.96 19.33 3.74
CA SER A 282 15.84 18.80 4.78
C SER A 282 15.09 17.83 5.70
N PHE A 283 15.80 16.93 6.38
CA PHE A 283 15.14 16.10 7.39
C PHE A 283 14.62 16.89 8.59
N ALA A 284 15.17 18.07 8.91
CA ALA A 284 14.60 18.94 9.92
C ALA A 284 13.18 19.42 9.56
N GLN A 285 12.92 19.69 8.27
CA GLN A 285 11.59 20.01 7.78
C GLN A 285 10.63 18.81 7.85
N LEU A 286 11.13 17.58 7.65
CA LEU A 286 10.35 16.35 7.87
C LEU A 286 10.02 16.15 9.36
N ASP A 287 10.98 16.37 10.25
CA ASP A 287 10.81 16.21 11.70
C ASP A 287 9.81 17.24 12.27
N ALA A 288 9.69 18.40 11.62
CA ALA A 288 8.69 19.42 11.94
C ALA A 288 7.31 19.19 11.27
N SER A 289 7.16 18.14 10.46
CA SER A 289 5.95 17.92 9.65
C SER A 289 4.70 17.66 10.50
N PRO A 290 3.51 17.96 9.99
CA PRO A 290 2.25 17.60 10.67
C PRO A 290 2.10 16.10 10.92
N ALA A 291 2.80 15.23 10.18
CA ALA A 291 2.81 13.78 10.41
C ALA A 291 3.43 13.38 11.77
N VAL A 292 4.18 14.29 12.39
CA VAL A 292 4.72 14.16 13.74
C VAL A 292 3.68 14.53 14.81
N LYS A 293 2.75 15.44 14.49
CA LYS A 293 1.78 16.01 15.44
C LYS A 293 0.47 15.21 15.45
N GLY A 294 0.00 14.82 16.64
CA GLY A 294 -1.34 14.25 16.84
C GLY A 294 -1.54 12.78 16.41
N GLY A 295 -0.46 12.06 16.09
CA GLY A 295 -0.48 10.60 15.87
C GLY A 295 0.15 9.82 17.02
N PRO A 296 0.06 8.48 17.04
CA PRO A 296 0.76 7.66 18.03
C PRO A 296 2.28 7.89 17.92
N PRO A 297 3.06 7.63 18.99
CA PRO A 297 4.52 7.73 18.96
C PRO A 297 5.10 7.07 17.71
N ILE A 298 6.14 7.64 17.11
CA ILE A 298 6.72 7.10 15.86
C ILE A 298 7.36 5.74 16.15
N VAL A 299 8.18 5.71 17.21
CA VAL A 299 8.71 4.52 17.84
C VAL A 299 8.22 4.54 19.29
N ALA A 300 7.49 3.52 19.70
CA ALA A 300 7.04 3.33 21.07
C ALA A 300 7.94 2.31 21.77
N MET A 301 8.16 2.50 23.06
CA MET A 301 8.73 1.45 23.90
C MET A 301 7.70 0.32 24.07
N PRO A 302 8.14 -0.93 24.23
CA PRO A 302 7.23 -2.01 24.60
C PRO A 302 6.53 -1.64 25.92
N ALA A 303 5.23 -1.92 26.01
CA ALA A 303 4.51 -1.76 27.26
C ALA A 303 5.11 -2.72 28.31
N PRO A 304 5.27 -2.30 29.58
CA PRO A 304 5.78 -3.15 30.64
C PRO A 304 4.90 -4.38 30.88
#